data_AF-A0A921BG78-F1
#
_entry.id   AF-A0A921BG78-F1
#
_cell.length_a   1.000
_cell.length_b   1.000
_cell.length_c   1.000
_cell.angle_alpha   90.00
_cell.angle_beta   90.00
_cell.angle_gamma   90.00
#
_symmetry.space_group_name_H-M   'P 1'
#
loop_
_entity.id
_entity.type
_entity.pdbx_description
1 polymer ?
#
loop_
_entity_poly.entity_id
_entity_poly.type
_entity_poly.pdbx_seq_one_letter_code
_entity_poly.pdbx_strand_id
1 'polypeptide(L)' 'MDNSGRVFVSDEHVNRITIFDGEGAYRYHWGRPGTEDGELNGPSGIAFDSQGILWVVDS' A
#
# COMPACT_ATOMS: atom_id res chain seq x y z
N MET A 1 -4.25 -1.00 -9.25
CA MET A 1 -3.18 -0.39 -10.06
C MET A 1 -3.50 1.08 -10.19
N ASP A 2 -2.51 1.98 -10.18
CA ASP A 2 -2.74 3.41 -10.37
C ASP A 2 -2.71 3.81 -11.86
N ASN A 3 -2.95 5.10 -12.14
CA ASN A 3 -2.94 5.65 -13.51
C ASN A 3 -1.55 5.62 -14.19
N SER A 4 -0.48 5.33 -13.43
CA SER A 4 0.88 5.18 -13.94
C SER A 4 1.28 3.72 -14.12
N GLY A 5 0.35 2.77 -13.93
CA GLY A 5 0.60 1.34 -14.09
C GLY A 5 1.28 0.68 -12.88
N ARG A 6 1.38 1.36 -11.74
CA ARG A 6 1.98 0.76 -10.53
C ARG A 6 1.00 -0.15 -9.80
N VAL A 7 1.50 -1.28 -9.32
CA VAL A 7 0.75 -2.26 -8.53
C VAL A 7 1.07 -2.08 -7.06
N PHE A 8 0.04 -2.03 -6.22
CA PHE A 8 0.15 -1.85 -4.78
C PHE A 8 -0.37 -3.10 -4.10
N VAL A 9 0.41 -3.62 -3.15
CA VAL A 9 0.10 -4.85 -2.42
C VAL A 9 0.18 -4.56 -0.94
N SER A 10 -0.93 -4.79 -0.22
CA SER A 10 -0.97 -4.77 1.23
C SER A 10 -0.52 -6.13 1.79
N ASP A 11 0.38 -6.09 2.76
CA ASP A 11 0.80 -7.26 3.52
C ASP A 11 0.50 -7.02 5.00
N GLU A 12 -0.54 -7.72 5.46
CA GLU A 12 -1.07 -7.65 6.81
C GLU A 12 -0.04 -8.12 7.84
N HIS A 13 0.75 -9.16 7.52
CA HIS A 13 1.62 -9.82 8.48
C HIS A 13 2.86 -8.99 8.81
N VAL A 14 3.35 -8.23 7.84
CA VAL A 14 4.53 -7.37 8.03
C VAL A 14 4.20 -5.89 8.10
N ASN A 15 2.90 -5.54 8.14
CA ASN A 15 2.42 -4.16 8.29
C ASN A 15 2.98 -3.21 7.24
N ARG A 16 2.81 -3.57 5.96
CA ARG A 16 3.49 -2.90 4.85
C ARG A 16 2.64 -2.80 3.60
N ILE A 17 2.76 -1.69 2.89
CA ILE A 17 2.33 -1.59 1.49
C ILE A 17 3.56 -1.60 0.59
N THR A 18 3.58 -2.51 -0.39
CA THR A 18 4.67 -2.66 -1.36
C THR A 18 4.22 -2.24 -2.75
N ILE A 19 5.08 -1.51 -3.47
CA ILE A 19 4.79 -0.99 -4.80
C ILE A 19 5.69 -1.67 -5.82
N PHE A 20 5.06 -2.13 -6.88
CA PHE A 20 5.69 -2.69 -8.07
C PHE A 20 5.34 -1.83 -9.29
N ASP A 21 6.13 -1.91 -10.36
CA ASP A 21 5.67 -1.46 -11.67
C ASP A 21 4.67 -2.44 -12.31
N GLY A 22 4.20 -2.10 -13.51
CA GLY A 22 3.28 -2.93 -14.29
C GLY A 22 3.90 -4.24 -14.77
N GLU A 23 5.23 -4.37 -14.77
CA GLU A 23 5.95 -5.61 -15.08
C GLU A 23 6.21 -6.48 -13.83
N GLY A 24 5.84 -6.00 -12.64
CA GLY A 24 6.04 -6.71 -11.37
C GLY A 24 7.42 -6.49 -10.74
N ALA A 25 8.23 -5.55 -11.23
CA ALA A 25 9.49 -5.22 -10.59
C ALA A 25 9.26 -4.34 -9.35
N TYR A 26 9.94 -4.69 -8.26
CA TYR A 26 9.87 -3.94 -7.01
C TYR A 26 10.35 -2.49 -7.21
N ARG A 27 9.62 -1.54 -6.62
CA ARG A 27 9.99 -0.12 -6.60
C ARG A 27 10.39 0.31 -5.20
N TYR A 28 9.45 0.27 -4.27
CA TYR A 28 9.67 0.64 -2.88
C TYR A 28 8.55 0.04 -2.01
N HIS A 29 8.58 0.36 -0.72
CA HIS A 29 7.50 0.08 0.21
C HIS A 29 7.40 1.20 1.24
N TRP A 30 6.29 1.24 1.97
CA TRP A 30 6.17 2.02 3.20
C TRP A 30 5.35 1.24 4.24
N GLY A 31 5.40 1.72 5.49
CA GLY A 31 4.76 1.07 6.63
C GLY A 31 5.74 0.26 7.48
N ARG A 32 5.42 0.22 8.77
CA ARG A 32 6.00 -0.62 9.80
C ARG A 32 4.93 -0.85 10.89
N PRO A 33 5.04 -1.88 11.73
CA PRO A 33 4.07 -2.08 12.82
C PRO A 33 3.97 -0.87 13.74
N GLY A 34 2.76 -0.38 14.01
CA GLY A 34 2.51 0.69 14.96
C GLY A 34 1.22 1.46 14.68
N THR A 35 1.03 2.61 15.34
CA THR A 35 -0.21 3.41 15.32
C THR A 35 0.03 4.90 15.06
N GLU A 36 1.28 5.29 14.83
CA GLU A 36 1.64 6.67 14.49
C GLU A 36 1.55 6.91 12.98
N ASP A 37 1.66 8.18 12.57
CA ASP A 37 1.62 8.56 11.15
C ASP A 37 2.67 7.80 10.32
N GLY A 38 2.20 7.06 9.31
CA GLY A 38 3.03 6.27 8.42
C GLY A 38 3.36 4.86 8.94
N GLU A 39 2.91 4.51 10.14
CA GLU A 39 2.87 3.14 10.64
C GLU A 39 1.57 2.45 10.20
N LEU A 40 1.53 1.12 10.29
CA LEU A 40 0.39 0.30 9.88
C LEU A 40 0.13 -0.80 10.91
N ASN A 41 -1.14 -1.19 11.02
CA ASN A 41 -1.55 -2.30 11.88
C ASN A 41 -2.60 -3.20 11.20
N GLY A 42 -2.13 -4.26 10.56
CA GLY A 42 -2.94 -5.20 9.79
C GLY A 42 -3.59 -4.56 8.55
N PRO A 43 -2.83 -3.92 7.65
CA PRO A 43 -3.40 -3.33 6.44
C PRO A 43 -4.00 -4.44 5.56
N SER A 44 -5.30 -4.37 5.32
CA SER A 44 -6.04 -5.44 4.62
C SER A 44 -6.84 -4.95 3.41
N GLY A 45 -7.38 -3.74 3.49
CA GLY A 45 -8.13 -3.12 2.40
C GLY A 45 -7.34 -1.99 1.75
N ILE A 46 -7.26 -1.96 0.42
CA ILE A 46 -6.72 -0.83 -0.33
C ILE A 46 -7.61 -0.47 -1.53
N ALA A 47 -7.80 0.82 -1.78
CA ALA A 47 -8.59 1.30 -2.92
C ALA A 47 -8.07 2.65 -3.42
N PHE A 48 -8.18 2.87 -4.72
CA PHE A 48 -7.97 4.20 -5.31
C PHE A 48 -9.31 4.92 -5.46
N ASP A 49 -9.34 6.21 -5.16
CA ASP A 49 -10.46 7.06 -5.53
C ASP A 49 -10.33 7.62 -6.96
N SER A 50 -11.32 8.41 -7.39
CA SER A 50 -11.35 9.00 -8.74
C SER A 50 -10.26 10.05 -8.98
N GLN A 51 -9.59 10.54 -7.93
CA GLN A 51 -8.47 11.46 -8.02
C GLN A 51 -7.12 10.74 -8.00
N GLY A 52 -7.12 9.41 -7.86
CA GLY A 52 -5.89 8.61 -7.79
C GLY A 52 -5.24 8.59 -6.42
N ILE A 53 -5.96 8.98 -5.36
CA ILE A 53 -5.47 8.84 -3.98
C ILE A 53 -5.68 7.40 -3.52
N LEU A 54 -4.63 6.81 -2.95
CA LEU A 54 -4.70 5.48 -2.33
C LEU A 54 -5.20 5.59 -0.90
N TRP A 55 -6.30 4.91 -0.63
CA TRP A 55 -6.86 4.68 0.69
C TRP A 55 -6.43 3.30 1.18
N VAL A 56 -6.01 3.23 2.45
CA VAL A 56 -5.60 2.00 3.13
C VAL A 56 -6.44 1.87 4.40
N VAL A 57 -6.95 0.69 4.67
CA VAL A 57 -7.66 0.35 5.91
C VAL A 57 -6.77 -0.54 6.75
N ASP A 58 -6.47 -0.07 7.96
CA ASP A 58 -5.76 -0.77 9.03
C ASP A 58 -6.47 -0.54 10.38
N SER A 59 -5.96 -1.14 11.47
CA SER A 59 -6.65 -1.27 12.77
C SER A 59 -6.15 -0.36 13.87
#